data_AF-A0A1F7IFE2-F1
#
_entry.id   AF-A0A1F7IFE2-F1
#
_cell.length_a   1.000
_cell.length_b   1.000
_cell.length_c   1.000
_cell.angle_alpha   90.00
_cell.angle_beta   90.00
_cell.angle_gamma   90.00
#
_symmetry.space_group_name_H-M   'P 1'
#
loop_
_entity.id
_entity.type
_entity.pdbx_description
1 polymer ?
#
loop_
_entity_poly.entity_id
_entity_poly.type
_entity_poly.pdbx_seq_one_letter_code
_entity_poly.pdbx_strand_id
1 'polypeptide(L)'
;MENKDENIKIKIFLPKKVSKLLASASVSINSEYGFITIKGFQIWPSSHFNQRLQTSVNITPPSKQLYGRYTPFIFFEDVKSWYKLEELIFSAYQKFKDKKEKIIISEDVNPEDIPF
;
A
#
# COMPACT_ATOMS: atom_id res chain seq x y z
N MET A 1 -17.25 -21.65 10.25
CA MET A 1 -16.22 -21.27 9.27
C MET A 1 -15.86 -19.83 9.57
N GLU A 2 -14.74 -19.61 10.25
CA GLU A 2 -14.30 -18.30 10.71
C GLU A 2 -13.78 -17.50 9.51
N ASN A 3 -14.28 -16.28 9.32
CA ASN A 3 -13.84 -15.40 8.24
C ASN A 3 -12.37 -15.00 8.48
N LYS A 4 -11.45 -15.67 7.77
CA LYS A 4 -10.00 -15.47 7.88
C LYS A 4 -9.52 -14.03 7.57
N ASP A 5 -10.37 -13.18 7.00
CA ASP A 5 -10.03 -11.83 6.57
C ASP A 5 -10.11 -10.76 7.67
N GLU A 6 -10.64 -11.06 8.86
CA GLU A 6 -10.75 -10.07 9.95
C GLU A 6 -9.42 -9.79 10.69
N ASN A 7 -8.40 -10.61 10.48
CA ASN A 7 -7.15 -10.52 11.23
C ASN A 7 -6.06 -9.63 10.60
N ILE A 8 -6.28 -9.07 9.41
CA ILE A 8 -5.28 -8.24 8.72
C ILE A 8 -5.81 -6.84 8.46
N LYS A 9 -5.14 -5.84 9.01
CA LYS A 9 -5.43 -4.42 8.78
C LYS A 9 -4.30 -3.75 8.01
N ILE A 10 -4.63 -3.20 6.84
CA ILE A 10 -3.66 -2.51 5.98
C ILE A 10 -3.92 -1.00 6.02
N LYS A 11 -2.87 -0.21 6.26
CA LYS A 11 -2.91 1.26 6.20
C LYS A 11 -1.98 1.74 5.11
N ILE A 12 -2.51 2.58 4.22
CA ILE A 12 -1.77 3.20 3.12
C ILE A 12 -1.39 4.63 3.50
N PHE A 13 -0.15 5.01 3.22
CA PHE A 13 0.41 6.33 3.48
C PHE A 13 0.99 6.88 2.19
N LEU A 14 0.71 8.15 1.90
CA LEU A 14 1.33 8.83 0.77
C LEU A 14 2.65 9.49 1.19
N PRO A 15 3.65 9.53 0.30
CA PRO A 15 4.86 10.28 0.57
C PRO A 15 4.55 11.77 0.74
N LYS A 16 5.21 12.41 1.71
CA LYS A 16 5.04 13.85 1.99
C LYS A 16 5.70 14.77 0.94
N LYS A 17 6.61 14.24 0.12
CA LYS A 17 7.36 14.97 -0.91
C LYS A 17 7.26 14.24 -2.24
N VAL A 18 7.46 14.97 -3.34
CA VAL A 18 7.58 14.39 -4.68
C VAL A 18 8.70 13.35 -4.66
N SER A 19 8.30 12.11 -4.90
CA SER A 19 9.13 10.92 -4.78
C SER A 19 8.70 9.95 -5.87
N LYS A 20 9.62 9.10 -6.33
CA LYS A 20 9.27 7.97 -7.21
C LYS A 20 8.40 6.93 -6.49
N LEU A 21 8.25 7.02 -5.16
CA LEU A 21 7.34 6.20 -4.38
C LEU A 21 5.90 6.67 -4.61
N LEU A 22 4.97 5.77 -4.92
CA LEU A 22 3.54 6.09 -5.02
C LEU A 22 2.91 6.15 -3.63
N ALA A 23 3.22 5.17 -2.80
CA ALA A 23 2.72 5.05 -1.44
C ALA A 23 3.61 4.13 -0.60
N SER A 24 3.45 4.16 0.71
CA SER A 24 3.91 3.12 1.61
C SER A 24 2.73 2.46 2.32
N ALA A 25 2.90 1.21 2.72
CA ALA A 25 1.89 0.48 3.47
C ALA A 25 2.43 -0.02 4.82
N SER A 26 1.54 -0.08 5.80
CA SER A 26 1.75 -0.82 7.05
C SER A 26 0.69 -1.90 7.15
N VAL A 27 1.12 -3.10 7.51
CA VAL A 27 0.28 -4.29 7.68
C VAL A 27 0.27 -4.62 9.16
N SER A 28 -0.90 -4.66 9.76
CA SER A 28 -1.11 -5.10 11.14
C SER A 28 -1.82 -6.44 11.11
N ILE A 29 -1.22 -7.44 11.74
CA ILE A 29 -1.74 -8.80 11.86
C ILE A 29 -2.14 -9.00 13.32
N ASN A 30 -3.37 -9.43 13.55
CA ASN A 30 -3.82 -9.84 14.87
C ASN A 30 -3.31 -11.25 15.16
N SER A 31 -2.63 -11.43 16.28
CA SER A 31 -2.15 -12.73 16.77
C SER A 31 -2.67 -12.95 18.18
N GLU A 32 -2.59 -14.19 18.67
CA GLU A 32 -2.96 -14.53 20.06
C GLU A 32 -2.16 -13.73 21.10
N TYR A 33 -0.98 -13.24 20.73
CA TYR A 33 -0.10 -12.43 21.58
C TYR A 33 -0.23 -10.91 21.34
N GLY A 34 -1.25 -10.49 20.59
CA GLY A 34 -1.53 -9.10 20.28
C GLY A 34 -1.26 -8.71 18.82
N PHE A 35 -1.16 -7.40 18.57
CA PHE A 35 -1.03 -6.85 17.21
C PHE A 35 0.43 -6.74 16.76
N ILE A 36 0.80 -7.51 15.74
CA ILE A 36 2.08 -7.37 15.07
C ILE A 36 1.90 -6.37 13.92
N THR A 37 2.55 -5.20 14.01
CA THR A 37 2.51 -4.21 12.93
C THR A 37 3.83 -4.12 12.21
N ILE A 38 3.80 -4.50 10.94
CA ILE A 38 4.90 -4.39 10.01
C ILE A 38 4.76 -3.10 9.21
N LYS A 39 5.78 -2.25 9.26
CA LYS A 39 5.80 -0.96 8.55
C LYS A 39 6.84 -0.97 7.44
N GLY A 40 6.60 -0.16 6.41
CA GLY A 40 7.62 0.16 5.41
C GLY A 40 7.53 -0.65 4.11
N PHE A 41 6.37 -1.26 3.82
CA PHE A 41 6.11 -1.76 2.47
C PHE A 41 6.09 -0.58 1.51
N GLN A 42 6.72 -0.72 0.36
CA GLN A 42 6.87 0.36 -0.62
C GLN A 42 6.10 0.03 -1.89
N ILE A 43 5.25 0.95 -2.34
CA ILE A 43 4.48 0.84 -3.58
C ILE A 43 5.05 1.87 -4.55
N TRP A 44 5.54 1.41 -5.71
CA TRP A 44 6.28 2.27 -6.65
C TRP A 44 5.96 1.87 -8.10
N PRO A 45 6.09 2.81 -9.06
CA PRO A 45 5.82 2.52 -10.46
C PRO A 45 6.98 1.69 -11.02
N SER A 46 6.65 0.65 -11.76
CA SER A 46 7.60 -0.22 -12.44
C SER A 46 7.53 0.04 -13.94
N SER A 47 8.68 0.07 -14.61
CA SER A 47 8.72 0.04 -16.08
C SER A 47 8.29 -1.31 -16.66
N HIS A 48 8.39 -2.38 -15.86
CA HIS A 48 8.00 -3.73 -16.24
C HIS A 48 6.60 -4.05 -15.71
N PHE A 49 5.77 -4.67 -16.54
CA PHE A 49 4.44 -5.10 -16.17
C PHE A 49 4.50 -6.22 -15.13
N ASN A 50 3.88 -5.99 -13.97
CA ASN A 50 3.76 -7.01 -12.93
C ASN A 50 2.62 -7.95 -13.32
N GLN A 51 2.97 -9.16 -13.77
CA GLN A 51 2.00 -10.17 -14.18
C GLN A 51 1.08 -10.63 -13.02
N ARG A 52 1.52 -10.54 -11.76
CA ARG A 52 0.70 -10.94 -10.61
C ARG A 52 -0.39 -9.90 -10.33
N LEU A 53 0.00 -8.62 -10.30
CA LEU A 53 -0.92 -7.52 -10.01
C LEU A 53 -1.64 -6.98 -11.26
N GLN A 54 -1.29 -7.47 -12.45
CA GLN A 54 -1.80 -7.02 -13.75
C GLN A 54 -1.66 -5.49 -13.94
N THR A 55 -0.54 -4.93 -13.49
CA THR A 55 -0.29 -3.48 -13.53
C THR A 55 1.19 -3.15 -13.57
N SER A 56 1.54 -1.91 -13.93
CA SER A 56 2.91 -1.37 -13.90
C SER A 56 3.29 -0.83 -12.51
N VAL A 57 2.87 -1.52 -11.45
CA VAL A 57 3.17 -1.19 -10.05
C VAL A 57 3.83 -2.38 -9.40
N ASN A 58 4.87 -2.12 -8.61
CA ASN A 58 5.50 -3.11 -7.77
C ASN A 58 5.36 -2.76 -6.30
N ILE A 59 5.29 -3.81 -5.48
CA ILE A 59 5.25 -3.72 -4.03
C ILE A 59 6.49 -4.42 -3.50
N THR A 60 7.31 -3.70 -2.74
CA THR A 60 8.54 -4.24 -2.15
C THR A 60 8.35 -4.38 -0.64
N PRO A 61 8.78 -5.52 -0.03
CA PRO A 61 8.78 -5.68 1.41
C PRO A 61 9.72 -4.67 2.09
N PRO A 62 9.54 -4.41 3.39
CA PRO A 62 10.44 -3.55 4.15
C PRO A 62 11.89 -3.99 4.05
N SER A 63 12.76 -3.03 3.76
CA SER A 63 14.20 -3.24 3.63
C SER A 63 14.98 -2.17 4.40
N LYS A 64 16.21 -2.50 4.78
CA LYS A 64 17.14 -1.61 5.46
C LYS A 64 18.46 -1.56 4.69
N GLN A 65 19.07 -0.39 4.65
CA GLN A 65 20.40 -0.25 4.06
C GLN A 65 21.45 -0.81 5.02
N LEU A 66 22.19 -1.82 4.57
CA LEU A 66 23.30 -2.45 5.27
C LEU A 66 24.49 -2.48 4.31
N TYR A 67 25.63 -1.91 4.72
CA TYR A 67 26.85 -1.84 3.90
C TYR A 67 26.61 -1.31 2.47
N GLY A 68 25.78 -0.26 2.34
CA GLY A 68 25.44 0.34 1.06
C GLY A 68 24.40 -0.40 0.23
N ARG A 69 23.93 -1.59 0.64
CA ARG A 69 22.92 -2.39 -0.05
C ARG A 69 21.60 -2.42 0.71
N TYR A 70 20.48 -2.32 0.01
CA TYR A 70 19.16 -2.52 0.61
C TYR A 70 18.88 -4.01 0.76
N THR A 71 18.73 -4.46 1.99
CA THR A 71 18.45 -5.86 2.33
C THR A 71 17.06 -5.96 2.95
N PRO A 72 16.17 -6.83 2.45
CA PRO A 72 14.89 -7.09 3.10
C PRO A 72 15.13 -7.68 4.49
N PHE A 73 14.36 -7.25 5.48
CA PHE A 73 14.44 -7.80 6.83
C PHE A 73 13.18 -8.61 7.19
N ILE A 74 12.29 -8.79 6.23
CA ILE A 74 11.07 -9.60 6.35
C ILE A 74 11.12 -10.65 5.28
N PHE A 75 10.91 -11.88 5.71
CA PHE A 75 10.94 -13.06 4.86
C PHE A 75 9.64 -13.82 5.04
N PHE A 76 9.15 -14.35 3.92
CA PHE A 76 7.99 -15.22 3.89
C PHE A 76 8.50 -16.63 3.62
N GLU A 77 8.13 -17.57 4.47
CA GLU A 77 8.50 -18.98 4.32
C GLU A 77 7.93 -19.56 3.02
N ASP A 78 6.68 -19.22 2.72
CA ASP A 78 6.02 -19.55 1.45
C ASP A 78 5.86 -18.31 0.56
N VAL A 79 6.36 -18.40 -0.66
CA VAL A 79 6.23 -17.38 -1.70
C VAL A 79 4.75 -17.09 -2.01
N LYS A 80 3.86 -18.08 -1.92
CA LYS A 80 2.43 -17.86 -2.13
C LYS A 80 1.81 -16.96 -1.05
N SER A 81 2.31 -17.05 0.19
CA SER A 81 1.87 -16.16 1.27
C SER A 81 2.27 -14.72 1.01
N TRP A 82 3.46 -14.50 0.43
CA TRP A 82 3.85 -13.19 -0.04
C TRP A 82 2.91 -12.66 -1.12
N TYR A 83 2.60 -13.45 -2.15
CA TYR A 83 1.71 -13.01 -3.23
C TYR A 83 0.30 -12.66 -2.74
N LYS A 84 -0.25 -13.44 -1.80
CA LYS A 84 -1.54 -13.11 -1.17
C LYS A 84 -1.48 -11.78 -0.43
N LEU A 85 -0.41 -11.54 0.32
CA LEU A 85 -0.23 -10.26 1.00
C LEU A 85 -0.04 -9.10 0.01
N GLU A 86 0.71 -9.33 -1.06
CA GLU A 86 0.94 -8.39 -2.16
C GLU A 86 -0.40 -7.94 -2.77
N GLU A 87 -1.29 -8.88 -3.09
CA GLU A 87 -2.64 -8.62 -3.61
C GLU A 87 -3.52 -7.85 -2.62
N LEU A 88 -3.46 -8.18 -1.33
CA LEU A 88 -4.21 -7.46 -0.29
C LEU A 88 -3.73 -6.00 -0.13
N ILE A 89 -2.41 -5.79 -0.13
CA ILE A 89 -1.84 -4.43 -0.09
C ILE A 89 -2.25 -3.64 -1.33
N PHE A 90 -2.18 -4.27 -2.50
CA PHE A 90 -2.56 -3.63 -3.75
C PHE A 90 -4.05 -3.25 -3.78
N SER A 91 -4.92 -4.17 -3.34
CA SER A 91 -6.36 -3.92 -3.22
C SER A 91 -6.67 -2.77 -2.25
N ALA A 92 -5.96 -2.69 -1.11
CA ALA A 92 -6.08 -1.58 -0.18
C ALA A 92 -5.60 -0.25 -0.79
N TYR A 93 -4.54 -0.29 -1.61
CA TYR A 93 -4.03 0.88 -2.34
C TYR A 93 -5.03 1.38 -3.39
N GLN A 94 -5.64 0.50 -4.19
CA GLN A 94 -6.67 0.88 -5.16
C GLN A 94 -7.87 1.54 -4.47
N LYS A 95 -8.42 0.91 -3.42
CA LYS A 95 -9.52 1.49 -2.63
C LYS A 95 -9.18 2.88 -2.07
N PHE A 96 -7.94 3.06 -1.63
CA PHE A 96 -7.46 4.36 -1.15
C PHE A 96 -7.40 5.40 -2.28
N LYS A 97 -6.95 5.01 -3.47
CA LYS A 97 -6.91 5.87 -4.66
C LYS A 97 -8.32 6.28 -5.10
N ASP A 98 -9.24 5.32 -5.21
CA ASP A 98 -10.63 5.57 -5.60
C ASP A 98 -11.34 6.50 -4.60
N LYS A 99 -11.08 6.31 -3.30
CA LYS A 99 -11.62 7.17 -2.25
C LYS A 99 -11.09 8.60 -2.37
N LYS A 100 -9.83 8.79 -2.74
CA LYS A 100 -9.26 10.11 -2.99
C LYS A 100 -9.88 10.77 -4.23
N GLU A 101 -10.04 10.04 -5.32
CA GLU A 101 -10.66 10.58 -6.54
C GLU A 101 -12.09 11.05 -6.26
N LYS A 102 -12.87 10.32 -5.45
CA LYS A 102 -14.22 10.74 -5.02
C LYS A 102 -14.26 12.03 -4.19
N ILE A 103 -13.19 12.36 -3.46
CA ILE A 103 -13.11 13.59 -2.64
C ILE A 103 -12.73 14.79 -3.52
N ILE A 104 -12.02 14.58 -4.64
CA ILE A 104 -11.55 15.67 -5.51
C ILE A 104 -12.66 16.17 -6.45
N ILE A 105 -13.71 15.37 -6.70
CA ILE A 105 -14.82 15.75 -7.60
C ILE A 105 -15.87 16.66 -6.91
N SER A 106 -15.75 16.95 -5.61
CA SER A 106 -16.71 17.80 -4.88
C SER A 106 -16.31 19.28 -4.72
N GLU A 107 -15.23 19.74 -5.37
CA GLU A 107 -14.81 21.15 -5.38
C GLU A 107 -15.02 21.79 -6.78
N ASP A 108 -16.19 21.62 -7.38
CA ASP A 108 -16.65 22.55 -8.41
C ASP A 108 -17.19 23.80 -7.69
N VAL A 109 -16.29 24.74 -7.40
CA VAL A 109 -16.69 26.10 -6.97
C VAL A 109 -17.33 26.78 -8.17
N ASN A 110 -18.63 27.03 -8.06
CA ASN A 110 -19.38 27.74 -9.08
C ASN A 110 -18.91 29.21 -9.10
N PRO A 111 -18.35 29.74 -10.22
CA PRO A 111 -17.80 31.09 -10.26
C PRO A 111 -18.85 32.20 -10.10
N GLU A 112 -20.14 31.84 -10.04
CA GLU A 112 -21.26 32.76 -9.81
C GLU A 112 -21.51 33.07 -8.33
N ASP A 113 -20.87 32.36 -7.38
CA ASP A 113 -21.08 32.53 -5.93
C ASP A 113 -20.18 33.62 -5.30
N ILE A 114 -19.43 34.40 -6.09
CA ILE A 114 -18.62 35.53 -5.59
C ILE A 114 -19.49 36.79 -5.59
N PRO A 115 -19.86 37.37 -4.43
CA PRO A 115 -20.51 38.67 -4.40
C PRO A 115 -19.52 39.74 -4.89
N PHE A 116 -19.92 40.49 -5.91
CA PHE A 116 -19.19 41.67 -6.42
C PHE A 116 -19.06 42.77 -5.37
#